data_AF-A0A256IR11-F1
#
_entry.id   AF-A0A256IR11-F1
#
_cell.length_a   1.000
_cell.length_b   1.000
_cell.length_c   1.000
_cell.angle_alpha   90.00
_cell.angle_beta   90.00
_cell.angle_gamma   90.00
#
_symmetry.space_group_name_H-M   'P 1'
#
loop_
_entity.id
_entity.type
_entity.pdbx_description
1 polymer ?
#
loop_
_entity_poly.entity_id
_entity_poly.type
_entity_poly.pdbx_seq_one_letter_code
_entity_poly.pdbx_strand_id
1 'polypeptide(L)'
;MTGIGEAVRAYLPGLALLAGGAVAATLVADAVPGLQPLVVAVGIGVGLGNTVGIPEIAEPGVSADKLFLETGIVLLGAAVAVEEFLAAGPTVLGLVVAVVAGGLLFAEVVAR
;
A
#
# COMPACT_ATOMS: atom_id res chain seq x y z
N MET A 1 20.90 0.66 27.69
CA MET A 1 19.77 -0.26 27.37
C MET A 1 18.45 0.50 27.20
N THR A 2 18.47 1.69 26.58
CA THR A 2 17.32 2.59 26.42
C THR A 2 16.99 2.86 24.94
N GLY A 3 17.21 1.90 24.05
CA GLY A 3 17.10 2.14 22.59
C GLY A 3 15.71 1.91 22.00
N ILE A 4 14.94 0.94 22.50
CA ILE A 4 13.71 0.48 21.83
C ILE A 4 12.48 1.29 22.25
N GLY A 5 12.33 1.61 23.54
CA GLY A 5 11.15 2.32 24.04
C GLY A 5 11.03 3.75 23.51
N GLU A 6 12.16 4.42 23.33
CA GLU A 6 12.22 5.78 22.79
C GLU A 6 11.97 5.79 21.27
N ALA A 7 12.53 4.80 20.55
CA ALA A 7 12.25 4.57 19.15
C ALA A 7 10.75 4.29 18.91
N VAL A 8 10.15 3.36 19.66
CA VAL A 8 8.72 3.04 19.55
C VAL A 8 7.86 4.29 19.76
N ARG A 9 8.21 5.14 20.74
CA ARG A 9 7.48 6.39 21.01
C ARG A 9 7.57 7.39 19.85
N ALA A 10 8.65 7.37 19.08
CA ALA A 10 8.82 8.20 17.88
C ALA A 10 7.97 7.73 16.69
N TYR A 11 7.77 6.41 16.52
CA TYR A 11 6.93 5.86 15.43
C TYR A 11 5.43 5.89 15.74
N LEU A 12 5.06 5.83 17.02
CA LEU A 12 3.67 5.79 17.50
C LEU A 12 2.75 6.88 16.92
N PRO A 13 3.12 8.18 16.88
CA PRO A 13 2.27 9.22 16.33
C PRO A 13 1.97 9.04 14.83
N GLY A 14 2.95 8.64 14.03
CA GLY A 14 2.74 8.40 12.59
C GLY A 14 1.91 7.15 12.33
N LEU A 15 2.15 6.06 13.09
CA LEU A 15 1.32 4.86 13.01
C LEU A 15 -0.12 5.12 13.45
N ALA A 16 -0.34 5.93 14.49
CA ALA A 16 -1.66 6.34 14.93
C ALA A 16 -2.38 7.17 13.86
N LEU A 17 -1.66 8.05 13.17
CA LEU A 17 -2.20 8.83 12.05
C LEU A 17 -2.62 7.92 10.89
N LEU A 18 -1.77 6.96 10.50
CA LEU A 18 -2.11 5.98 9.46
C LEU A 18 -3.30 5.11 9.85
N ALA A 19 -3.34 4.62 11.09
CA ALA A 19 -4.46 3.83 11.60
C ALA A 19 -5.76 4.64 11.66
N GLY A 20 -5.70 5.89 12.13
CA GLY A 20 -6.84 6.80 12.13
C GLY A 20 -7.37 7.07 10.72
N GLY A 21 -6.47 7.30 9.76
CA GLY A 21 -6.81 7.45 8.35
C GLY A 21 -7.47 6.19 7.77
N ALA A 22 -6.96 5.01 8.08
CA ALA A 22 -7.53 3.74 7.64
C ALA A 22 -8.94 3.50 8.21
N VAL A 23 -9.14 3.79 9.50
CA VAL A 23 -10.46 3.71 10.15
C VAL A 23 -11.43 4.69 9.50
N ALA A 24 -11.02 5.96 9.33
CA ALA A 24 -11.85 6.97 8.68
C ALA A 24 -12.23 6.56 7.24
N ALA A 25 -11.28 6.06 6.46
CA ALA A 25 -11.52 5.60 5.10
C ALA A 25 -12.51 4.44 5.04
N THR A 26 -12.41 3.49 5.98
CA THR A 26 -13.30 2.33 6.07
C THR A 26 -14.72 2.78 6.43
N LEU A 27 -14.87 3.63 7.44
CA LEU A 27 -16.18 4.16 7.84
C LEU A 27 -16.87 4.95 6.72
N VAL A 28 -16.11 5.73 5.96
CA VAL A 28 -16.63 6.50 4.83
C VAL A 28 -17.02 5.57 3.67
N ALA A 29 -16.22 4.55 3.38
CA ALA A 29 -16.52 3.58 2.34
C ALA A 29 -17.76 2.74 2.67
N ASP A 30 -17.93 2.31 3.92
CA ASP A 30 -19.11 1.54 4.35
C ASP A 30 -20.41 2.34 4.25
N ALA A 31 -20.33 3.68 4.32
CA ALA A 31 -21.49 4.55 4.16
C ALA A 31 -21.96 4.69 2.70
N VAL A 32 -21.11 4.37 1.71
CA VAL A 32 -21.40 4.57 0.28
C VAL A 32 -21.34 3.24 -0.47
N PRO A 33 -22.47 2.73 -1.00
CA PRO A 33 -22.49 1.47 -1.73
C PRO A 33 -21.55 1.50 -2.94
N GLY A 34 -20.63 0.51 -3.01
CA GLY A 34 -19.67 0.37 -4.10
C GLY A 34 -18.39 1.18 -3.96
N LEU A 35 -18.21 1.94 -2.89
CA LEU A 35 -16.98 2.68 -2.64
C LEU A 35 -15.94 1.80 -1.95
N GLN A 36 -14.72 1.77 -2.47
CA GLN A 36 -13.65 0.94 -1.93
C GLN A 36 -12.84 1.70 -0.87
N PRO A 37 -12.63 1.12 0.33
CA PRO A 37 -11.89 1.78 1.41
C PRO A 37 -10.50 2.27 1.01
N LEU A 38 -9.80 1.53 0.15
CA LEU A 38 -8.46 1.89 -0.33
C LEU A 38 -8.48 3.18 -1.18
N VAL A 39 -9.48 3.36 -2.02
CA VAL A 39 -9.63 4.57 -2.85
C VAL A 39 -9.88 5.78 -1.95
N VAL A 40 -10.71 5.62 -0.93
CA VAL A 40 -10.98 6.66 0.06
C VAL A 40 -9.71 6.99 0.86
N ALA A 41 -8.95 5.97 1.28
CA ALA A 41 -7.70 6.16 2.01
C ALA A 41 -6.67 6.94 1.18
N VAL A 42 -6.51 6.61 -0.10
CA VAL A 42 -5.66 7.38 -1.04
C VAL A 42 -6.17 8.81 -1.16
N GLY A 43 -7.47 9.03 -1.31
CA GLY A 43 -8.06 10.37 -1.35
C GLY A 43 -7.79 11.20 -0.10
N ILE A 44 -7.93 10.60 1.09
CA ILE A 44 -7.58 11.23 2.37
C ILE A 44 -6.09 11.58 2.43
N GLY A 45 -5.22 10.64 2.03
CA GLY A 45 -3.77 10.85 2.01
C GLY A 45 -3.34 11.98 1.07
N VAL A 46 -3.90 12.02 -0.14
CA VAL A 46 -3.70 13.11 -1.11
C VAL A 46 -4.21 14.42 -0.53
N GLY A 47 -5.41 14.45 0.05
CA GLY A 47 -5.97 15.64 0.68
C GLY A 47 -5.05 16.19 1.77
N LEU A 48 -4.71 15.37 2.77
CA LEU A 48 -3.84 15.75 3.88
C LEU A 48 -2.46 16.21 3.41
N GLY A 49 -1.85 15.48 2.48
CA GLY A 49 -0.54 15.80 1.92
C GLY A 49 -0.49 17.12 1.16
N ASN A 50 -1.60 17.52 0.52
CA ASN A 50 -1.68 18.77 -0.23
C ASN A 50 -2.16 19.97 0.60
N THR A 51 -2.89 19.76 1.70
CA THR A 51 -3.46 20.88 2.49
C THR A 51 -2.62 21.29 3.68
N VAL A 52 -2.29 20.34 4.57
CA VAL A 52 -1.61 20.63 5.85
C VAL A 52 -0.19 20.07 5.86
N GLY A 53 0.09 19.11 4.98
CA GLY A 53 1.32 18.33 5.03
C GLY A 53 1.32 17.35 6.20
N ILE A 54 2.36 16.51 6.26
CA ILE A 54 2.54 15.58 7.37
C ILE A 54 3.31 16.31 8.48
N PRO A 55 2.82 16.34 9.73
CA PRO A 55 3.55 16.96 10.83
C PRO A 55 4.85 16.21 11.14
N GLU A 56 5.93 16.92 11.44
CA GLU A 56 7.29 16.38 11.70
C GLU A 56 7.31 15.24 12.74
N ILE A 57 6.42 15.30 13.73
CA ILE A 57 6.31 14.28 14.79
C ILE A 57 5.79 12.94 14.24
N ALA A 58 4.98 12.97 13.17
CA ALA A 58 4.41 11.78 12.52
C ALA A 58 5.32 11.22 11.41
N GLU A 59 6.28 12.02 10.95
CA GLU A 59 7.18 11.70 9.84
C GLU A 59 7.91 10.35 10.00
N PRO A 60 8.43 9.96 11.19
CA PRO A 60 9.07 8.66 11.37
C PRO A 60 8.09 7.50 11.15
N GLY A 61 6.83 7.63 11.59
CA GLY A 61 5.82 6.59 11.42
C GLY A 61 5.28 6.50 9.99
N VAL A 62 5.13 7.63 9.30
CA VAL A 62 4.64 7.64 7.91
C VAL A 62 5.70 7.12 6.94
N SER A 63 6.98 7.43 7.16
CA SER A 63 8.10 6.97 6.32
C SER A 63 8.40 5.47 6.42
N ALA A 64 7.67 4.73 7.25
CA ALA A 64 7.70 3.27 7.27
C ALA A 64 6.96 2.63 6.09
N ASP A 65 6.27 3.42 5.26
CA ASP A 65 5.53 3.00 4.07
C ASP A 65 6.36 2.08 3.18
N LYS A 66 7.62 2.42 2.91
CA LYS A 66 8.52 1.62 2.08
C LYS A 66 8.75 0.23 2.67
N LEU A 67 9.04 0.14 3.97
CA LEU A 67 9.27 -1.14 4.64
C LEU A 67 8.01 -1.99 4.64
N PHE A 68 6.84 -1.39 4.90
CA PHE A 68 5.57 -2.12 4.85
C PHE A 68 5.23 -2.61 3.45
N LEU A 69 5.47 -1.79 2.42
CA LEU A 69 5.24 -2.16 1.02
C LEU A 69 6.19 -3.27 0.57
N GLU A 70 7.49 -3.13 0.82
CA GLU A 70 8.48 -4.15 0.48
C GLU A 70 8.16 -5.47 1.20
N THR A 71 7.91 -5.42 2.50
CA THR A 71 7.57 -6.61 3.29
C THR A 71 6.27 -7.24 2.78
N GLY A 72 5.24 -6.42 2.51
CA GLY A 72 3.96 -6.89 1.99
C GLY A 72 4.09 -7.60 0.64
N ILE A 73 4.82 -7.01 -0.31
CA ILE A 73 5.06 -7.60 -1.63
C ILE A 73 5.88 -8.89 -1.53
N VAL A 74 6.91 -8.92 -0.68
CA VAL A 74 7.73 -10.13 -0.46
C VAL A 74 6.90 -11.23 0.18
N LEU A 75 6.09 -10.93 1.20
CA LEU A 75 5.22 -11.91 1.86
C LEU A 75 4.13 -12.40 0.91
N LEU A 76 3.54 -11.52 0.09
CA LEU A 76 2.56 -11.89 -0.92
C LEU A 76 3.17 -12.83 -1.97
N GLY A 77 4.38 -12.51 -2.46
CA GLY A 77 5.11 -13.38 -3.37
C GLY A 77 5.48 -14.73 -2.73
N ALA A 78 5.96 -14.71 -1.48
CA ALA A 78 6.32 -15.92 -0.74
C ALA A 78 5.09 -16.82 -0.47
N ALA A 79 3.92 -16.24 -0.23
CA ALA A 79 2.69 -16.99 0.04
C ALA A 79 2.03 -17.59 -1.23
N VAL A 80 2.22 -16.98 -2.40
CA VAL A 80 1.45 -17.30 -3.62
C VAL A 80 2.28 -18.04 -4.68
N ALA A 81 3.58 -17.78 -4.79
CA ALA A 81 4.21 -17.85 -6.11
C ALA A 81 4.83 -19.19 -6.53
N VAL A 82 4.97 -20.20 -5.66
CA VAL A 82 5.70 -21.42 -6.08
C VAL A 82 4.74 -22.53 -6.48
N GLU A 83 3.81 -22.91 -5.60
CA GLU A 83 2.95 -24.08 -5.84
C GLU A 83 1.86 -23.79 -6.91
N GLU A 84 1.19 -22.64 -6.83
CA GLU A 84 0.19 -22.24 -7.84
C GLU A 84 0.82 -22.00 -9.22
N PHE A 85 2.05 -21.47 -9.26
CA PHE A 85 2.73 -21.16 -10.51
C PHE A 85 3.18 -22.41 -11.26
N LEU A 86 3.64 -23.45 -10.55
CA LEU A 86 3.91 -24.77 -11.16
C LEU A 86 2.61 -25.48 -11.55
N ALA A 87 1.54 -25.38 -10.75
CA ALA A 87 0.25 -26.02 -11.04
C ALA A 87 -0.51 -25.36 -12.21
N ALA A 88 -0.35 -24.05 -12.42
CA ALA A 88 -1.01 -23.29 -13.48
C ALA A 88 -0.53 -23.65 -14.89
N GLY A 89 0.69 -24.18 -15.02
CA GLY A 89 1.26 -24.63 -16.29
C GLY A 89 1.67 -23.50 -17.25
N PRO A 90 2.31 -23.85 -18.38
CA PRO A 90 2.95 -22.89 -19.27
C PRO A 90 1.95 -21.93 -19.95
N THR A 91 0.71 -22.36 -20.16
CA THR A 91 -0.32 -21.53 -20.80
C THR A 91 -0.71 -20.35 -19.92
N VAL A 92 -0.97 -20.58 -18.63
CA VAL A 92 -1.35 -19.50 -17.70
C VAL A 92 -0.18 -18.54 -17.49
N LEU A 93 1.04 -19.06 -17.37
CA LEU A 93 2.26 -18.25 -17.35
C LEU A 93 2.36 -17.33 -18.57
N GLY A 94 2.17 -17.89 -19.77
CA GLY A 94 2.22 -17.13 -21.01
C GLY A 94 1.18 -16.00 -21.04
N LEU A 95 -0.04 -16.27 -20.55
CA LEU A 95 -1.09 -15.26 -20.43
C LEU A 95 -0.72 -14.15 -19.43
N VAL A 96 -0.20 -14.50 -18.26
CA VAL A 96 0.25 -13.51 -17.26
C VAL A 96 1.33 -12.61 -17.86
N VAL A 97 2.34 -13.19 -18.50
CA VAL A 97 3.42 -12.42 -19.16
C VAL A 97 2.85 -11.51 -20.24
N ALA A 98 1.95 -12.01 -21.09
CA ALA A 98 1.34 -11.23 -22.16
C ALA A 98 0.49 -10.06 -21.62
N VAL A 99 -0.33 -10.29 -20.60
CA VAL A 99 -1.18 -9.25 -19.99
C VAL A 99 -0.35 -8.21 -19.26
N VAL A 100 0.64 -8.63 -18.47
CA VAL A 100 1.52 -7.70 -17.74
C VAL A 100 2.35 -6.88 -18.71
N ALA A 101 3.00 -7.52 -19.69
CA ALA A 101 3.81 -6.81 -20.69
C ALA A 101 2.95 -5.88 -21.55
N GLY A 102 1.79 -6.35 -22.02
CA GLY A 102 0.86 -5.55 -22.80
C GLY A 102 0.32 -4.35 -22.03
N GLY A 103 -0.06 -4.55 -20.77
CA GLY A 103 -0.49 -3.47 -19.87
C GLY A 103 0.61 -2.44 -19.63
N LEU A 104 1.86 -2.89 -19.41
CA LEU A 104 3.01 -2.00 -19.24
C LEU A 104 3.27 -1.16 -20.50
N LEU A 105 3.27 -1.80 -21.67
CA LEU A 105 3.47 -1.14 -22.96
C LEU A 105 2.35 -0.13 -23.23
N PHE A 106 1.11 -0.50 -22.96
CA PHE A 106 -0.03 0.39 -23.10
C PHE A 106 0.09 1.61 -22.19
N ALA A 107 0.42 1.41 -20.89
CA ALA A 107 0.61 2.49 -19.95
C ALA A 107 1.74 3.44 -20.37
N GLU A 108 2.88 2.91 -20.81
CA GLU A 108 4.00 3.71 -21.32
C GLU A 108 3.63 4.51 -22.57
N VAL A 109 2.87 3.92 -23.51
CA VAL A 109 2.40 4.62 -24.71
C VAL A 109 1.42 5.74 -24.37
N VAL A 110 0.55 5.56 -23.39
CA VAL A 110 -0.41 6.59 -22.93
C VAL A 110 0.28 7.68 -22.11
N ALA A 111 1.35 7.35 -21.39
CA ALA A 111 2.08 8.28 -20.54
C ALA A 111 3.06 9.20 -21.30
N ARG A 112 3.42 8.85 -22.54
CA ARG A 112 4.24 9.69 -23.44
C ARG A 112 3.40 10.70 -24.20
#